data_AF-A0A4U1CX85-F1
#
_entry.id   AF-A0A4U1CX85-F1
#
_cell.length_a   1.000
_cell.length_b   1.000
_cell.length_c   1.000
_cell.angle_alpha   90.00
_cell.angle_beta   90.00
_cell.angle_gamma   90.00
#
_symmetry.space_group_name_H-M   'P 1'
#
loop_
_entity.id
_entity.type
_entity.pdbx_description
1 polymer ?
#
loop_
_entity_poly.entity_id
_entity_poly.type
_entity_poly.pdbx_seq_one_letter_code
_entity_poly.pdbx_strand_id
1 'polypeptide(L)'
;MYNFGSIRYKKGKENVVADALSRRYVLFSTLDARLLGFEQLKELYEHDSDFGEIFRTCLKHGFNKFYIFEGYLFKENKLCVPNCSIRELLVREGHGGGLMGHFGVFKTLSLLQEHFYWPNMRRDVEKICERCLKCRKTKSTLKPHGLYMPLPIPTYPWVDLSMDFILGLPRSIYTFSH
;
A
#
# COMPACT_ATOMS: atom_id res chain seq x y z
N MET A 1 36.98 -11.58 30.93
CA MET A 1 36.80 -12.25 29.62
C MET A 1 35.37 -12.79 29.57
N TYR A 2 34.48 -12.12 28.84
CA TYR A 2 33.11 -12.61 28.67
C TYR A 2 33.13 -13.73 27.63
N ASN A 3 32.72 -14.92 28.06
CA ASN A 3 32.65 -16.11 27.25
C ASN A 3 31.46 -15.96 26.29
N PHE A 4 31.71 -15.67 25.01
CA PHE A 4 30.67 -15.71 23.98
C PHE A 4 30.25 -17.17 23.77
N GLY A 5 29.21 -17.59 24.48
CA GLY A 5 28.57 -18.89 24.26
C GLY A 5 28.19 -19.03 22.79
N SER A 6 28.59 -20.15 22.16
CA SER A 6 28.42 -20.38 20.72
C SER A 6 26.98 -20.15 20.29
N ILE A 7 26.76 -19.26 19.33
CA ILE A 7 25.46 -19.03 18.69
C ILE A 7 25.14 -20.28 17.87
N ARG A 8 24.38 -21.22 18.45
CA ARG A 8 23.91 -22.42 17.76
C ARG A 8 22.61 -22.10 17.04
N TYR A 9 22.66 -22.01 15.72
CA TYR A 9 21.48 -21.92 14.86
C TYR A 9 20.56 -23.13 15.09
N LYS A 10 19.34 -22.88 15.55
CA LYS A 10 18.29 -23.90 15.69
C LYS A 10 17.24 -23.70 14.60
N LYS A 11 17.05 -24.70 13.73
CA LYS A 11 16.10 -24.63 12.61
C LYS A 11 14.70 -25.09 13.06
N GLY A 12 13.64 -24.38 12.65
CA GLY A 12 12.25 -24.85 12.76
C GLY A 12 11.35 -24.04 13.71
N LYS A 13 10.24 -24.64 14.17
CA LYS A 13 9.18 -24.04 15.02
C LYS A 13 9.68 -23.39 16.32
N GLU A 14 10.89 -23.70 16.76
CA GLU A 14 11.53 -23.11 17.95
C GLU A 14 12.25 -21.79 17.66
N ASN A 15 12.53 -21.48 16.39
CA ASN A 15 13.21 -20.25 15.98
C ASN A 15 12.27 -19.05 15.86
N VAL A 16 10.99 -19.20 16.24
CA VAL A 16 9.96 -18.17 16.09
C VAL A 16 10.32 -16.92 16.90
N VAL A 17 10.94 -17.08 18.07
CA VAL A 17 11.34 -15.95 18.93
C VAL A 17 12.49 -15.17 18.30
N ALA A 18 13.53 -15.85 17.82
CA ALA A 18 14.67 -15.18 17.18
C ALA A 18 14.31 -14.62 15.79
N ASP A 19 13.44 -15.28 15.03
CA ASP A 19 12.90 -14.78 13.76
C ASP A 19 12.05 -13.51 13.99
N ALA A 20 11.16 -13.53 15.00
CA ALA A 20 10.37 -12.35 15.37
C ALA A 20 11.25 -11.19 15.85
N LEU A 21 12.28 -11.46 16.67
CA LEU A 21 13.24 -10.45 17.13
C LEU A 21 14.08 -9.89 15.98
N SER A 22 14.57 -10.74 15.07
CA SER A 22 15.36 -10.33 13.90
C SER A 22 14.55 -9.45 12.95
N ARG A 23 13.30 -9.85 12.62
CA ARG A 23 12.40 -9.04 11.80
C ARG A 23 12.11 -7.67 12.43
N ARG A 24 11.94 -7.63 13.75
CA ARG A 24 11.72 -6.39 14.50
C ARG A 24 12.93 -5.45 14.44
N TYR A 25 14.13 -5.99 14.60
CA TYR A 25 15.38 -5.21 14.48
C TYR A 25 15.54 -4.63 13.07
N VAL A 26 15.32 -5.44 12.02
CA VAL A 26 15.39 -4.97 10.63
C VAL A 26 14.36 -3.88 10.34
N LEU A 27 13.13 -4.04 10.86
CA LEU A 27 12.08 -3.01 10.75
C LEU A 27 12.54 -1.70 11.40
N PHE A 28 13.06 -1.77 12.63
CA PHE A 28 13.55 -0.59 13.35
C PHE A 28 14.72 0.09 12.64
N SER A 29 15.74 -0.66 12.20
CA SER A 29 16.86 -0.07 11.46
C SER A 29 16.43 0.56 10.14
N THR A 30 15.43 -0.02 9.46
CA THR A 30 14.90 0.54 8.20
C THR A 30 14.09 1.81 8.46
N LEU A 31 13.30 1.83 9.53
CA LEU A 31 12.51 3.00 9.92
C LEU A 31 13.42 4.13 10.39
N ASP A 32 14.39 3.85 11.26
CA ASP A 32 15.35 4.84 11.77
C ASP A 32 16.17 5.47 10.62
N ALA A 33 16.61 4.67 9.65
CA ALA A 33 17.32 5.16 8.48
C ALA A 33 16.46 6.03 7.54
N ARG A 34 15.14 5.85 7.53
CA ARG A 34 14.20 6.54 6.62
C ARG A 34 13.42 7.67 7.29
N LEU A 35 13.29 7.63 8.61
CA LEU A 35 12.47 8.51 9.42
C LEU A 35 13.37 9.19 10.45
N LEU A 36 13.89 10.36 10.08
CA LEU A 36 14.55 11.23 11.04
C LEU A 36 13.57 11.53 12.19
N GLY A 37 13.98 11.20 13.42
CA GLY A 37 13.14 11.37 14.60
C GLY A 37 12.19 10.20 14.89
N PHE A 38 12.41 9.00 14.33
CA PHE A 38 11.64 7.82 14.70
C PHE A 38 11.65 7.52 16.22
N GLU A 39 12.73 7.88 16.92
CA GLU A 39 12.80 7.83 18.38
C GLU A 39 11.74 8.71 19.08
N GLN A 40 11.35 9.84 18.48
CA GLN A 40 10.33 10.75 19.02
C GLN A 40 8.93 10.13 19.04
N LEU A 41 8.71 9.02 18.31
CA LEU A 41 7.46 8.28 18.34
C LEU A 41 7.08 7.84 19.77
N LYS A 42 8.09 7.57 20.61
CA LYS A 42 7.91 7.16 22.01
C LYS A 42 7.20 8.24 22.83
N GLU A 43 7.57 9.50 22.60
CA GLU A 43 7.03 10.67 23.31
C GLU A 43 5.57 10.94 22.94
N LEU A 44 5.15 10.52 21.73
CA LEU A 44 3.80 10.75 21.24
C LEU A 44 2.76 9.84 21.91
N TYR A 45 3.14 8.65 22.40
CA TYR A 45 2.17 7.69 22.90
C TYR A 45 1.36 8.20 24.08
N GLU A 46 1.98 8.90 25.04
CA GLU A 46 1.33 9.29 26.28
C GLU A 46 0.11 10.19 26.07
N HIS A 47 0.14 11.01 25.02
CA HIS A 47 -0.88 12.00 24.68
C HIS A 47 -1.69 11.60 23.44
N ASP A 48 -1.44 10.40 22.91
CA ASP A 48 -2.07 9.91 21.69
C ASP A 48 -3.55 9.57 21.93
N SER A 49 -4.43 10.01 21.03
CA SER A 49 -5.87 9.77 21.15
C SER A 49 -6.28 8.31 20.94
N ASP A 50 -5.50 7.54 20.20
CA ASP A 50 -5.76 6.12 19.94
C ASP A 50 -5.10 5.22 20.98
N PHE A 51 -3.93 5.61 21.49
CA PHE A 51 -3.05 4.75 22.27
C PHE A 51 -2.72 5.23 23.68
N GLY A 52 -3.00 6.47 24.08
CA GLY A 52 -2.52 7.00 25.37
C GLY A 52 -3.01 6.26 26.60
N GLU A 53 -4.26 5.79 26.61
CA GLU A 53 -4.76 4.93 27.69
C GLU A 53 -4.13 3.52 27.64
N ILE A 54 -4.00 2.94 26.45
CA ILE A 54 -3.41 1.61 26.25
C ILE A 54 -1.94 1.63 26.68
N PHE A 55 -1.21 2.67 26.32
CA PHE A 55 0.19 2.86 26.67
C PHE A 55 0.39 2.96 28.17
N ARG A 56 -0.38 3.84 28.86
CA ARG A 56 -0.35 3.95 30.33
C ARG A 56 -0.71 2.65 31.04
N THR A 57 -1.62 1.87 30.47
CA THR A 57 -1.98 0.55 31.00
C THR A 57 -0.84 -0.45 30.82
N CYS A 58 -0.24 -0.49 29.62
CA CYS A 58 0.85 -1.39 29.29
C CYS A 58 2.16 -1.12 30.05
N LEU A 59 2.35 0.11 30.55
CA LEU A 59 3.46 0.42 31.47
C LEU A 59 3.34 -0.34 32.80
N LYS A 60 2.12 -0.70 33.23
CA LYS A 60 1.88 -1.44 34.48
C LYS A 60 1.84 -2.94 34.23
N HIS A 61 1.09 -3.38 33.22
CA HIS A 61 0.95 -4.79 32.85
C HIS A 61 0.46 -4.91 31.40
N GLY A 62 0.79 -6.00 30.71
CA GLY A 62 0.29 -6.25 29.36
C GLY A 62 -1.25 -6.31 29.31
N PHE A 63 -1.84 -5.71 28.29
CA PHE A 63 -3.31 -5.57 28.17
C PHE A 63 -3.78 -5.93 26.76
N ASN A 64 -4.77 -6.82 26.62
CA ASN A 64 -5.43 -7.13 25.33
C ASN A 64 -4.46 -7.35 24.15
N LYS A 65 -3.41 -8.15 24.36
CA LYS A 65 -2.32 -8.44 23.39
C LYS A 65 -1.42 -7.25 23.03
N PHE A 66 -1.58 -6.13 23.73
CA PHE A 66 -0.66 -5.01 23.71
C PHE A 66 0.45 -5.19 24.74
N TYR A 67 1.64 -4.73 24.38
CA TYR A 67 2.81 -4.73 25.24
C TYR A 67 3.81 -3.66 24.79
N ILE A 68 4.67 -3.22 25.70
CA ILE A 68 5.74 -2.27 25.43
C ILE A 68 7.06 -3.03 25.26
N PHE A 69 7.86 -2.64 24.28
CA PHE A 69 9.20 -3.16 24.05
C PHE A 69 10.09 -2.02 23.59
N GLU A 70 11.20 -1.79 24.30
CA GLU A 70 12.16 -0.70 24.01
C GLU A 70 11.50 0.69 23.88
N GLY A 71 10.44 0.94 24.66
CA GLY A 71 9.69 2.20 24.66
C GLY A 71 8.60 2.31 23.58
N TYR A 72 8.48 1.32 22.71
CA TYR A 72 7.48 1.27 21.65
C TYR A 72 6.30 0.39 22.02
N LEU A 73 5.09 0.82 21.65
CA LEU A 73 3.87 0.03 21.83
C LEU A 73 3.68 -0.95 20.68
N PHE A 74 3.35 -2.19 21.00
CA PHE A 74 3.05 -3.23 20.03
C PHE A 74 1.74 -3.91 20.30
N LYS A 75 1.10 -4.42 19.25
CA LYS A 75 -0.05 -5.31 19.29
C LYS A 75 0.23 -6.52 18.43
N GLU A 76 0.26 -7.72 19.02
CA GLU A 76 0.50 -8.98 18.25
C GLU A 76 1.71 -8.89 17.30
N ASN A 77 2.88 -8.44 17.78
CA ASN A 77 4.11 -8.19 17.01
C ASN A 77 4.06 -7.07 15.96
N LYS A 78 2.99 -6.28 15.90
CA LYS A 78 2.89 -5.11 15.02
C LYS A 78 3.15 -3.84 15.80
N LEU A 79 3.96 -2.94 15.24
CA LEU A 79 4.23 -1.64 15.84
C LEU A 79 2.97 -0.78 15.79
N CYS A 80 2.53 -0.31 16.96
CA CYS A 80 1.43 0.65 17.06
C CYS A 80 1.93 2.03 16.67
N VAL A 81 1.38 2.64 15.63
CA VAL A 81 1.82 3.96 15.14
C VAL A 81 0.88 5.04 15.68
N PRO A 82 1.33 5.97 16.54
CA PRO A 82 0.55 7.12 17.00
C PRO A 82 -0.09 7.92 15.86
N ASN A 83 -1.10 8.70 16.18
CA ASN A 83 -1.81 9.57 15.27
C ASN A 83 -0.95 10.78 14.89
N CYS A 84 0.03 10.54 14.03
CA CYS A 84 0.99 11.52 13.55
C CYS A 84 1.27 11.34 12.04
N SER A 85 2.09 12.23 11.48
CA SER A 85 2.46 12.26 10.06
C SER A 85 3.10 10.98 9.54
N ILE A 86 3.68 10.16 10.42
CA ILE A 86 4.30 8.87 10.07
C ILE A 86 3.26 7.91 9.47
N ARG A 87 2.00 7.93 9.92
CA ARG A 87 0.93 7.10 9.30
C ARG A 87 0.80 7.42 7.82
N GLU A 88 0.74 8.71 7.46
CA GLU A 88 0.62 9.12 6.06
C GLU A 88 1.86 8.74 5.25
N LEU A 89 3.05 8.92 5.82
CA LEU A 89 4.31 8.57 5.17
C LEU A 89 4.40 7.07 4.87
N LEU A 90 4.09 6.21 5.84
CA LEU A 90 4.03 4.76 5.67
C LEU A 90 3.07 4.36 4.56
N VAL A 91 1.88 4.97 4.53
CA VAL A 91 0.88 4.70 3.49
C VAL A 91 1.36 5.14 2.11
N ARG A 92 2.00 6.31 1.99
CA ARG A 92 2.55 6.79 0.72
C ARG A 92 3.66 5.89 0.20
N GLU A 93 4.56 5.44 1.07
CA GLU A 93 5.64 4.51 0.73
C GLU A 93 5.09 3.15 0.29
N GLY A 94 4.15 2.58 1.04
CA GLY A 94 3.51 1.30 0.68
C GLY A 94 2.61 1.39 -0.55
N HIS A 95 2.06 2.57 -0.85
CA HIS A 95 1.24 2.81 -2.02
C HIS A 95 2.09 2.96 -3.29
N GLY A 96 3.06 3.86 -3.27
CA GLY A 96 3.77 4.31 -4.49
C GLY A 96 5.22 4.72 -4.24
N GLY A 97 5.87 4.22 -3.18
CA GLY A 97 7.31 4.35 -2.98
C GLY A 97 8.09 3.85 -4.20
N GLY A 98 9.36 4.26 -4.37
CA GLY A 98 10.10 4.18 -5.64
C GLY A 98 10.20 2.81 -6.34
N LEU A 99 9.87 1.70 -5.66
CA LEU A 99 9.82 0.33 -6.21
C LEU A 99 8.39 -0.23 -6.32
N MET A 100 7.37 0.50 -5.86
CA MET A 100 5.99 0.06 -5.77
C MET A 100 5.13 0.66 -6.88
N GLY A 101 4.39 -0.20 -7.58
CA GLY A 101 3.62 0.15 -8.79
C GLY A 101 2.27 0.81 -8.54
N HIS A 102 2.14 1.71 -7.55
CA HIS A 102 0.87 2.36 -7.20
C HIS A 102 -0.23 1.36 -6.79
N PHE A 103 0.03 0.57 -5.75
CA PHE A 103 -0.91 -0.45 -5.29
C PHE A 103 -2.26 0.13 -4.87
N GLY A 104 -3.33 -0.60 -5.20
CA GLY A 104 -4.67 -0.29 -4.73
C GLY A 104 -4.81 -0.46 -3.22
N VAL A 105 -5.85 0.13 -2.65
CA VAL A 105 -6.14 0.20 -1.20
C VAL A 105 -5.90 -1.13 -0.48
N PHE A 106 -6.48 -2.23 -0.99
CA PHE A 106 -6.39 -3.54 -0.33
C PHE A 106 -4.95 -4.03 -0.19
N LYS A 107 -4.16 -3.94 -1.26
CA LYS A 107 -2.77 -4.42 -1.26
C LYS A 107 -1.88 -3.55 -0.40
N THR A 108 -2.06 -2.22 -0.44
CA THR A 108 -1.37 -1.28 0.45
C THR A 108 -1.70 -1.58 1.92
N LEU A 109 -2.98 -1.79 2.25
CA LEU A 109 -3.40 -2.10 3.61
C LEU A 109 -2.79 -3.43 4.09
N SER A 110 -2.84 -4.47 3.27
CA SER A 110 -2.27 -5.79 3.60
C SER A 110 -0.78 -5.68 3.91
N LEU A 111 -0.02 -4.97 3.06
CA LEU A 111 1.42 -4.76 3.24
C LEU A 111 1.71 -4.04 4.57
N LEU A 112 0.98 -2.96 4.87
CA LEU A 112 1.17 -2.22 6.11
C LEU A 112 0.84 -3.06 7.35
N GLN A 113 -0.21 -3.88 7.27
CA GLN A 113 -0.66 -4.73 8.37
C GLN A 113 0.29 -5.88 8.69
N GLU A 114 1.33 -6.15 7.89
CA GLU A 114 2.37 -7.12 8.24
C GLU A 114 3.24 -6.64 9.41
N HIS A 115 3.44 -5.33 9.54
CA HIS A 115 4.38 -4.75 10.50
C HIS A 115 3.78 -3.65 11.38
N PHE A 116 2.69 -3.01 10.95
CA PHE A 116 2.12 -1.85 11.63
C PHE A 116 0.66 -2.07 12.03
N TYR A 117 0.24 -1.32 13.03
CA TYR A 117 -1.13 -1.27 13.48
C TYR A 117 -1.50 0.15 13.91
N TRP A 118 -2.71 0.58 13.54
CA TRP A 118 -3.41 1.68 14.21
C TRP A 118 -4.92 1.55 14.03
N PRO A 119 -5.76 2.18 14.88
CA PRO A 119 -7.19 2.21 14.63
C PRO A 119 -7.51 2.86 13.28
N ASN A 120 -8.48 2.31 12.56
CA ASN A 120 -8.97 2.85 11.29
C ASN A 120 -7.96 2.89 10.12
N MET A 121 -6.91 2.04 10.10
CA MET A 121 -5.91 2.00 8.99
C MET A 121 -6.54 2.03 7.60
N ARG A 122 -7.60 1.25 7.38
CA ARG A 122 -8.29 1.18 6.08
C ARG A 122 -8.76 2.55 5.62
N ARG A 123 -9.37 3.34 6.51
CA ARG A 123 -9.88 4.68 6.20
C ARG A 123 -8.74 5.62 5.80
N ASP A 124 -7.62 5.57 6.51
CA ASP A 124 -6.45 6.39 6.18
C ASP A 124 -5.83 5.98 4.83
N VAL A 125 -5.71 4.66 4.60
CA VAL A 125 -5.20 4.11 3.33
C VAL A 125 -6.08 4.53 2.16
N GLU A 126 -7.40 4.40 2.29
CA GLU A 126 -8.38 4.84 1.28
C GLU A 126 -8.20 6.32 0.96
N LYS A 127 -8.23 7.18 2.00
CA LYS A 127 -8.10 8.64 1.85
C LYS A 127 -6.81 9.05 1.14
N ILE A 128 -5.69 8.41 1.44
CA ILE A 128 -4.39 8.75 0.85
C ILE A 128 -4.29 8.21 -0.58
N CYS A 129 -4.75 6.97 -0.84
CA CYS A 129 -4.76 6.40 -2.18
C CYS A 129 -5.66 7.20 -3.14
N GLU A 130 -6.81 7.68 -2.68
CA GLU A 130 -7.72 8.53 -3.46
C GLU A 130 -7.10 9.87 -3.86
N ARG A 131 -6.25 10.44 -2.99
CA ARG A 131 -5.52 11.69 -3.27
C ARG A 131 -4.33 11.53 -4.20
N CYS A 132 -3.95 10.30 -4.56
CA CYS A 132 -2.82 10.05 -5.45
C CYS A 132 -3.11 10.54 -6.88
N LEU A 133 -2.39 11.58 -7.31
CA LEU A 133 -2.54 12.18 -8.64
C LEU A 133 -2.22 11.20 -9.78
N LYS A 134 -1.21 10.34 -9.61
CA LYS A 134 -0.82 9.34 -10.62
C LYS A 134 -1.94 8.30 -10.83
N CYS A 135 -2.49 7.77 -9.74
CA CYS A 135 -3.63 6.85 -9.77
C CYS A 135 -4.88 7.51 -10.35
N ARG A 136 -5.14 8.77 -10.00
CA ARG A 136 -6.31 9.50 -10.50
C ARG A 136 -6.23 9.80 -11.99
N LYS A 137 -5.03 10.10 -12.51
CA LYS A 137 -4.80 10.32 -13.95
C LYS A 137 -4.91 9.02 -14.77
N THR A 138 -4.49 7.90 -14.18
CA THR A 138 -4.46 6.59 -14.87
C THR A 138 -5.76 5.80 -14.73
N LYS A 139 -6.58 6.06 -13.70
CA LYS A 139 -7.93 5.54 -13.61
C LYS A 139 -8.72 6.03 -14.83
N SER A 140 -8.88 5.16 -15.81
CA SER A 140 -9.78 5.39 -16.93
C SER A 140 -11.19 5.56 -16.37
N THR A 141 -11.77 6.75 -16.54
CA THR A 141 -13.21 6.92 -16.41
C THR A 141 -13.86 6.22 -17.60
N LEU A 142 -13.91 4.89 -17.57
CA LEU A 142 -14.80 4.14 -18.42
C LEU A 142 -16.20 4.49 -17.95
N LYS A 143 -16.71 5.64 -18.40
CA LYS A 143 -18.15 5.77 -18.54
C LYS A 143 -18.54 4.57 -19.40
N PRO A 144 -19.49 3.72 -18.99
CA PRO A 144 -20.04 2.77 -19.94
C PRO A 144 -20.38 3.60 -21.17
N HIS A 145 -19.80 3.26 -22.32
CA HIS A 145 -20.21 3.87 -23.57
C HIS A 145 -21.73 3.81 -23.54
N GLY A 146 -22.40 4.96 -23.64
CA GLY A 146 -23.86 5.02 -23.57
C GLY A 146 -24.42 3.95 -24.51
N LEU A 147 -25.62 3.43 -24.21
CA LEU A 147 -26.27 2.45 -25.07
C LEU A 147 -26.07 2.86 -26.52
N TYR A 148 -25.51 1.95 -27.34
CA TYR A 148 -25.39 2.19 -28.78
C TYR A 148 -26.78 2.63 -29.26
N MET A 149 -26.91 3.85 -29.74
CA MET A 149 -28.11 4.31 -30.41
C MET A 149 -28.02 3.79 -31.85
N PRO A 150 -28.73 2.71 -32.22
CA PRO A 150 -28.76 2.29 -33.59
C PRO A 150 -29.40 3.39 -34.43
N LEU A 151 -28.89 3.60 -35.64
CA LEU A 151 -29.59 4.38 -36.64
C LEU A 151 -30.93 3.69 -36.94
N PRO A 152 -31.99 4.44 -37.27
CA PRO A 152 -33.25 3.86 -37.72
C PRO A 152 -33.01 2.97 -38.95
N ILE A 153 -33.83 1.93 -39.11
CA ILE A 153 -33.76 1.05 -40.28
C ILE A 153 -34.17 1.87 -41.51
N PRO A 154 -33.36 1.93 -42.58
CA PRO A 154 -33.73 2.65 -43.80
C PRO A 154 -34.98 2.03 -44.43
N THR A 155 -35.94 2.86 -44.84
CA THR A 155 -37.23 2.40 -45.41
C THR A 155 -37.17 2.12 -46.91
N TYR A 156 -36.16 2.61 -47.60
CA TYR A 156 -35.95 2.43 -49.04
C TYR A 156 -34.45 2.26 -49.36
N PRO A 157 -34.09 1.64 -50.51
CA PRO A 157 -32.71 1.62 -50.99
C PRO A 157 -32.16 3.05 -51.17
N TRP A 158 -30.85 3.24 -50.93
CA TRP A 158 -30.11 4.50 -51.10
C TRP A 158 -30.44 5.65 -50.13
N VAL A 159 -31.20 5.39 -49.06
CA VAL A 159 -31.56 6.40 -48.05
C VAL A 159 -30.38 6.74 -47.13
N ASP A 160 -29.60 5.73 -46.74
CA ASP A 160 -28.42 5.88 -45.90
C ASP A 160 -27.20 5.30 -46.61
N LEU A 161 -26.13 6.09 -46.71
CA LEU A 161 -24.85 5.72 -47.31
C LEU A 161 -23.73 5.88 -46.28
N SER A 162 -23.07 4.77 -45.92
CA SER A 162 -21.84 4.80 -45.15
C SER A 162 -20.65 4.46 -46.04
N MET A 163 -19.52 5.13 -45.81
CA MET A 163 -18.27 4.90 -46.53
C MET A 163 -17.15 4.78 -45.49
N ASP A 164 -16.28 3.80 -45.68
CA ASP A 164 -15.07 3.62 -44.89
C ASP A 164 -13.87 3.43 -45.82
N PHE A 165 -12.69 3.83 -45.34
CA PHE A 165 -11.45 3.71 -46.09
C PHE A 165 -10.66 2.50 -45.61
N ILE A 166 -10.39 1.57 -46.51
CA ILE A 166 -9.45 0.47 -46.24
C ILE A 166 -8.04 0.99 -46.47
N LEU A 167 -7.27 1.12 -45.38
CA LEU A 167 -5.86 1.51 -45.43
C LEU A 167 -4.96 0.28 -45.51
N GLY A 168 -3.72 0.45 -45.99
CA GLY A 168 -2.71 -0.61 -46.02
C GLY A 168 -2.83 -1.61 -47.18
N LEU A 169 -3.56 -1.26 -48.24
CA LEU A 169 -3.64 -2.09 -49.44
C LEU A 169 -2.30 -2.10 -50.21
N PRO A 170 -1.91 -3.24 -50.83
CA PRO A 170 -0.75 -3.30 -51.72
C PRO A 170 -0.87 -2.26 -52.83
N ARG A 171 0.25 -1.64 -53.23
CA ARG A 171 0.26 -0.72 -54.38
C ARG A 171 -0.17 -1.47 -55.63
N SER A 172 -1.22 -1.00 -56.30
CA SER A 172 -1.65 -1.55 -57.58
C SER A 172 -0.56 -1.32 -58.63
N ILE A 173 0.01 -2.41 -59.16
CA ILE A 173 1.00 -2.37 -60.25
C ILE A 173 0.23 -2.53 -61.57
N TYR A 174 -0.42 -1.47 -62.04
CA TYR A 174 -0.97 -1.45 -63.40
C TYR A 174 0.06 -0.82 -64.33
N THR A 175 0.88 -1.64 -64.97
CA THR A 175 1.64 -1.22 -66.15
C THR A 175 0.68 -1.24 -67.34
N PHE A 176 0.17 -0.08 -67.76
CA PHE A 176 -0.38 0.07 -69.11
C PHE A 176 0.81 0.09 -70.07
N SER A 177 1.08 -1.04 -70.72
CA SER A 177 1.96 -1.08 -71.90
C SER A 177 1.15 -0.59 -73.10
N HIS A 178 1.48 0.60 -73.58
CA HIS A 178 1.02 1.11 -74.87
C HIS A 178 1.92 0.63 -76.00
#